data_AF-A0A8J4T819-F1
#
_entry.id   AF-A0A8J4T819-F1
#
_cell.length_a   1.000
_cell.length_b   1.000
_cell.length_c   1.000
_cell.angle_alpha   90.00
_cell.angle_beta   90.00
_cell.angle_gamma   90.00
#
_symmetry.space_group_name_H-M   'P 1'
#
loop_
_entity.id
_entity.type
_entity.pdbx_description
1 polymer ?
#
loop_
_entity_poly.entity_id
_entity_poly.type
_entity_poly.pdbx_seq_one_letter_code
_entity_poly.pdbx_strand_id
1 'polypeptide(L)'
;MGQMAFWIGLCIILICGVGLYGAIIKNKFWLFLFCSMLLAKILILAVIIVTFHTNPKPVVETFQKMLYDSVRGYKGMRSLDKHSLLLNVMMPFFECCGVTGGEDFTGSKNFDKTFVHEDNVFSE
;
A
#
# COMPACT_ATOMS: atom_id res chain seq x y z
N MET A 1 -5.38 3.69 6.59
CA MET A 1 -5.16 3.36 5.17
C MET A 1 -6.41 3.29 4.28
N GLY A 2 -7.61 2.98 4.81
CA GLY A 2 -8.82 2.87 3.99
C GLY A 2 -9.21 4.12 3.19
N GLN A 3 -8.94 5.31 3.72
CA GLN A 3 -9.20 6.57 3.04
C GLN A 3 -8.28 6.80 1.83
N MET A 4 -7.01 6.37 1.90
CA MET A 4 -6.05 6.50 0.80
C MET A 4 -6.46 5.65 -0.41
N ALA A 5 -6.88 4.40 -0.18
CA ALA A 5 -7.36 3.51 -1.24
C ALA A 5 -8.61 4.06 -1.94
N PHE A 6 -9.52 4.68 -1.18
CA PHE A 6 -10.69 5.33 -1.75
C PHE A 6 -10.33 6.50 -2.67
N TRP A 7 -9.43 7.39 -2.23
CA TRP A 7 -8.96 8.50 -3.05
C TRP A 7 -8.22 8.02 -4.31
N ILE A 8 -7.38 6.99 -4.20
CA ILE A 8 -6.68 6.40 -5.35
C ILE A 8 -7.68 5.84 -6.37
N GLY A 9 -8.67 5.05 -5.92
CA GLY A 9 -9.71 4.50 -6.78
C GLY A 9 -10.55 5.58 -7.47
N LEU A 10 -10.96 6.61 -6.72
CA LEU A 10 -11.71 7.74 -7.26
C LEU A 10 -10.91 8.49 -8.33
N CYS A 11 -9.63 8.75 -8.08
CA CYS A 11 -8.75 9.39 -9.05
C CYS A 11 -8.62 8.56 -10.33
N ILE A 12 -8.49 7.22 -10.23
CA ILE A 12 -8.39 6.34 -11.40
C ILE A 12 -9.67 6.41 -12.24
N ILE A 13 -10.85 6.31 -11.60
CA ILE A 13 -12.14 6.38 -12.30
C ILE A 13 -12.31 7.72 -13.02
N LEU A 14 -11.95 8.83 -12.36
CA LEU A 14 -12.01 10.17 -12.97
C LEU A 14 -11.07 10.30 -14.16
N ILE A 15 -9.82 9.81 -14.05
CA ILE A 15 -8.85 9.84 -15.15
C ILE A 15 -9.39 9.03 -16.33
N CYS A 16 -9.90 7.82 -16.09
CA CYS A 16 -10.49 7.00 -17.13
C CYS A 16 -11.72 7.64 -17.78
N GLY A 17 -12.60 8.26 -16.98
CA GLY A 17 -13.80 8.96 -17.47
C GLY A 17 -13.45 10.16 -18.34
N VAL A 18 -12.47 10.97 -17.93
CA VAL A 18 -11.95 12.10 -18.72
C VAL A 18 -11.29 11.62 -20.01
N GLY A 19 -10.55 10.51 -19.97
CA GLY A 19 -9.96 9.89 -21.15
C GLY A 19 -11.01 9.43 -22.16
N LEU A 20 -12.08 8.76 -21.70
CA LEU A 20 -13.20 8.36 -22.55
C LEU A 20 -13.92 9.57 -23.14
N TYR A 21 -14.21 10.57 -22.31
CA TYR A 21 -14.90 11.78 -22.72
C TYR A 21 -14.11 12.58 -23.76
N GLY A 22 -12.79 12.71 -23.56
CA GLY A 22 -11.87 13.35 -24.50
C GLY A 22 -11.69 12.58 -25.81
N ALA A 23 -11.96 11.27 -25.84
CA ALA A 23 -11.97 10.48 -27.07
C ALA A 23 -13.27 10.66 -27.88
N ILE A 24 -14.41 10.78 -27.19
CA ILE A 24 -15.73 10.94 -27.81
C ILE A 24 -15.89 12.37 -28.37
N ILE A 25 -15.53 13.38 -27.57
CA ILE A 25 -15.56 14.77 -28.01
C ILE A 25 -14.25 15.06 -28.71
N LYS A 26 -14.28 15.26 -30.03
CA LYS A 26 -13.14 15.69 -30.88
C LYS A 26 -12.54 17.07 -30.51
N ASN A 27 -12.68 17.51 -29.27
CA ASN A 27 -12.10 18.74 -28.77
C ASN A 27 -10.67 18.50 -28.30
N LYS A 28 -9.72 19.05 -29.07
CA LYS A 28 -8.28 18.94 -28.83
C LYS A 28 -7.83 19.39 -27.44
N PHE A 29 -8.56 20.31 -26.80
CA PHE A 29 -8.18 20.85 -25.49
C PHE A 29 -8.29 19.81 -24.36
N TRP A 30 -9.38 19.04 -24.32
CA TRP A 30 -9.61 18.01 -23.30
C TRP A 30 -8.61 16.85 -23.41
N LEU A 31 -8.34 16.42 -24.65
CA LEU A 31 -7.33 15.41 -24.91
C LEU A 31 -5.93 15.88 -24.50
N PHE A 32 -5.59 17.15 -24.78
CA PHE A 32 -4.31 17.73 -24.39
C PHE A 32 -4.12 17.75 -22.87
N LEU A 33 -5.14 18.16 -22.09
CA LEU A 33 -5.09 18.12 -20.63
C LEU A 33 -4.93 16.70 -20.09
N PHE A 34 -5.64 15.74 -20.66
CA PHE A 34 -5.51 14.33 -20.28
C PHE A 34 -4.10 13.79 -20.56
N CYS A 35 -3.58 14.00 -21.76
CA CYS A 35 -2.21 13.60 -22.13
C CYS A 35 -1.16 14.30 -21.25
N SER A 36 -1.35 15.58 -20.93
CA SER A 36 -0.46 16.33 -20.04
C SER A 36 -0.46 15.75 -18.61
N MET A 37 -1.63 15.44 -18.05
CA MET A 37 -1.73 14.79 -16.74
C MET A 37 -1.08 13.40 -16.74
N LEU A 38 -1.27 12.61 -17.80
CA LEU A 38 -0.61 11.31 -17.94
C LEU A 38 0.91 11.45 -18.04
N LEU A 39 1.40 12.40 -18.85
CA LEU A 39 2.83 12.66 -18.99
C LEU A 39 3.45 13.05 -17.65
N ALA A 40 2.78 13.91 -16.88
CA ALA A 40 3.23 14.28 -15.53
C ALA A 40 3.33 13.06 -14.60
N LYS A 41 2.35 12.14 -14.64
CA LYS A 41 2.41 10.89 -13.87
C LYS A 41 3.58 10.00 -14.30
N ILE A 42 3.83 9.88 -15.60
CA ILE A 42 4.96 9.13 -16.14
C ILE A 42 6.29 9.73 -15.68
N LEU A 43 6.43 11.06 -15.72
CA LEU A 43 7.62 11.75 -15.23
C LEU A 43 7.87 11.50 -13.74
N ILE A 44 6.82 11.57 -12.91
CA ILE A 44 6.94 11.25 -11.48
C ILE A 44 7.40 9.80 -11.28
N LEU A 45 6.80 8.84 -12.00
CA LEU A 45 7.21 7.44 -11.93
C LEU A 45 8.66 7.23 -12.39
N ALA A 46 9.07 7.90 -13.47
CA ALA A 46 10.43 7.85 -13.97
C ALA A 46 11.43 8.40 -12.94
N VAL A 47 11.13 9.51 -12.27
CA VAL A 47 11.96 10.06 -11.19
C VAL A 47 12.08 9.06 -10.04
N ILE A 48 10.98 8.39 -9.66
CA ILE A 48 11.01 7.35 -8.62
C ILE A 48 11.91 6.19 -9.02
N ILE A 49 11.79 5.68 -10.25
CA ILE A 49 12.61 4.56 -10.76
C ILE A 49 14.09 4.94 -10.80
N VAL A 50 14.43 6.12 -11.30
CA VAL A 50 15.82 6.61 -11.37
C VAL A 50 16.40 6.81 -9.96
N THR A 51 15.62 7.37 -9.04
CA THR A 51 16.04 7.56 -7.65
C THR A 51 16.23 6.20 -6.97
N PHE A 52 15.35 5.24 -7.22
CA PHE A 52 15.47 3.88 -6.68
C PHE A 52 16.73 3.17 -7.17
N HIS A 53 17.08 3.33 -8.45
CA HIS A 53 18.27 2.71 -9.03
C HIS A 53 19.59 3.34 -8.54
N THR A 54 19.59 4.64 -8.24
CA THR A 54 20.80 5.35 -7.76
C THR A 54 20.99 5.20 -6.26
N ASN A 55 19.93 5.35 -5.46
CA ASN A 55 19.94 5.18 -4.02
C ASN A 55 18.55 4.71 -3.54
N PRO A 56 18.37 3.41 -3.25
CA PRO A 56 17.07 2.89 -2.82
C PRO A 56 16.69 3.31 -1.39
N LYS A 57 17.66 3.77 -0.59
CA LYS A 57 17.51 4.09 0.85
C LYS A 57 16.28 4.95 1.20
N PRO A 58 16.07 6.16 0.62
CA PRO A 58 14.95 7.01 1.00
C PRO A 58 13.57 6.42 0.67
N VAL A 59 13.46 5.66 -0.42
CA VAL A 59 12.23 4.99 -0.82
C VAL A 59 11.94 3.85 0.15
N VAL A 60 12.94 3.01 0.42
CA VAL A 60 12.83 1.87 1.34
C VAL A 60 12.50 2.33 2.75
N GLU A 61 13.15 3.38 3.27
CA GLU A 61 12.84 3.92 4.61
C GLU A 61 11.41 4.45 4.72
N THR A 62 10.89 5.05 3.65
CA THR A 62 9.50 5.54 3.60
C THR A 62 8.51 4.39 3.61
N PHE A 63 8.77 3.35 2.82
CA PHE A 63 8.00 2.10 2.82
C PHE A 63 8.07 1.40 4.18
N GLN A 64 9.27 1.30 4.77
CA GLN A 64 9.47 0.72 6.09
C GLN A 64 8.70 1.50 7.16
N LYS A 65 8.72 2.83 7.16
CA LYS A 65 7.91 3.63 8.10
C LYS A 65 6.41 3.35 7.96
N MET A 66 5.89 3.26 6.73
CA MET A 66 4.49 2.91 6.49
C MET A 66 4.14 1.48 6.93
N LEU A 67 5.05 0.53 6.73
CA LEU A 67 4.91 -0.85 7.17
C LEU A 67 4.96 -0.94 8.71
N TYR A 68 5.89 -0.24 9.36
CA TYR A 68 5.99 -0.16 10.83
C TYR A 68 4.73 0.42 11.46
N ASP A 69 4.16 1.46 10.85
CA ASP A 69 2.90 2.04 11.31
C ASP A 69 1.73 1.04 11.16
N SER A 70 1.76 0.23 10.10
CA SER A 70 0.79 -0.86 9.90
C SER A 70 0.94 -1.99 10.91
N VAL A 71 2.17 -2.38 11.23
CA VAL A 71 2.48 -3.43 12.22
C VAL A 71 2.10 -2.96 13.62
N ARG A 72 2.38 -1.71 14.00
CA ARG A 72 1.98 -1.14 15.30
C ARG A 72 0.47 -1.09 15.51
N GLY A 73 -0.31 -0.95 14.44
CA GLY A 73 -1.77 -0.99 14.46
C GLY A 73 -2.39 -2.39 14.37
N TYR A 74 -1.58 -3.44 14.24
CA TYR A 74 -2.03 -4.81 14.03
C TYR A 74 -2.65 -5.40 15.32
N LYS A 75 -3.94 -5.75 15.29
CA LYS A 75 -4.69 -6.30 16.44
C LYS A 75 -4.84 -7.84 16.44
N GLY A 76 -4.35 -8.55 15.42
CA GLY A 76 -4.41 -10.02 15.32
C GLY A 76 -5.10 -10.56 14.06
N MET A 77 -4.87 -11.83 13.72
CA MET A 77 -5.40 -12.50 12.51
C MET A 77 -6.93 -12.51 12.40
N ARG A 78 -7.65 -12.48 13.53
CA ARG A 78 -9.12 -12.45 13.60
C ARG A 78 -9.74 -11.05 13.56
N SER A 79 -8.92 -10.00 13.63
CA SER A 79 -9.41 -8.63 13.56
C SER A 79 -9.69 -8.23 12.10
N LEU A 80 -10.94 -7.89 11.80
CA LEU A 80 -11.41 -7.40 10.47
C LEU A 80 -10.91 -5.97 10.17
N ASP A 81 -9.75 -5.61 10.69
CA ASP A 81 -9.12 -4.32 10.47
C ASP A 81 -8.33 -4.36 9.15
N LYS A 82 -8.56 -3.36 8.31
CA LYS A 82 -7.97 -3.26 6.96
C LYS A 82 -6.43 -3.31 6.95
N HIS A 83 -5.81 -3.00 8.08
CA HIS A 83 -4.35 -3.07 8.29
C HIS A 83 -3.88 -4.51 8.58
N SER A 84 -4.65 -5.29 9.34
CA SER A 84 -4.36 -6.70 9.63
C SER A 84 -4.52 -7.59 8.40
N LEU A 85 -5.49 -7.29 7.54
CA LEU A 85 -5.78 -8.08 6.34
C LEU A 85 -4.68 -7.96 5.28
N LEU A 86 -4.13 -6.75 5.11
CA LEU A 86 -3.07 -6.51 4.13
C LEU A 86 -1.75 -7.17 4.55
N LEU A 87 -1.43 -7.11 5.85
CA LEU A 87 -0.29 -7.82 6.42
C LEU A 87 -0.47 -9.35 6.33
N ASN A 88 -1.69 -9.85 6.60
CA ASN A 88 -2.05 -11.27 6.53
C ASN A 88 -1.96 -11.86 5.12
N VAL A 89 -2.09 -11.04 4.07
CA VAL A 89 -1.89 -11.48 2.68
C VAL A 89 -0.44 -11.36 2.23
N MET A 90 0.25 -10.28 2.63
CA MET A 90 1.64 -10.04 2.22
C MET A 90 2.61 -11.02 2.87
N MET A 91 2.47 -11.32 4.17
CA MET A 91 3.37 -12.24 4.90
C MET A 91 3.46 -13.64 4.29
N PRO A 92 2.35 -14.35 3.98
CA PRO A 92 2.42 -15.65 3.30
C PRO A 92 2.83 -15.55 1.83
N PHE A 93 2.58 -14.43 1.16
CA PHE A 93 2.99 -14.27 -0.25
C PHE A 93 4.51 -14.06 -0.40
N PHE A 94 5.13 -13.34 0.53
CA PHE A 94 6.57 -13.07 0.54
C PHE A 94 7.36 -13.98 1.49
N GLU A 95 6.70 -14.94 2.15
CA GLU A 95 7.27 -15.82 3.19
C GLU A 95 8.08 -15.04 4.25
N CYS A 96 7.57 -13.86 4.64
CA CYS A 96 8.24 -12.95 5.57
C CYS A 96 7.38 -12.67 6.81
N CYS A 97 8.03 -12.29 7.92
CA CYS A 97 7.38 -11.98 9.19
C CYS A 97 7.82 -10.59 9.68
N GLY A 98 6.91 -9.61 9.66
CA GLY A 98 7.18 -8.24 10.08
C GLY A 98 7.89 -7.39 9.02
N VAL A 99 8.48 -6.25 9.44
CA VAL A 99 9.21 -5.32 8.55
C VAL A 99 10.69 -5.67 8.54
N THR A 100 11.24 -5.90 9.72
CA THR A 100 12.60 -6.38 9.97
C THR A 100 12.60 -7.73 10.69
N GLY A 101 11.52 -8.08 11.40
CA GLY A 101 11.38 -9.38 12.06
C GLY A 101 10.08 -9.52 12.85
N GLY A 102 9.87 -10.69 13.45
CA GLY A 102 8.70 -10.98 14.31
C GLY A 102 8.64 -10.12 15.58
N GLU A 103 9.76 -9.52 15.99
CA GLU A 103 9.85 -8.59 17.13
C GLU A 103 9.15 -7.25 16.88
N ASP A 104 8.85 -6.91 15.63
CA ASP A 104 8.13 -5.68 15.29
C ASP A 104 6.68 -5.68 15.82
N PHE A 105 6.13 -6.86 16.07
CA PHE A 105 4.78 -7.05 16.64
C PHE A 105 4.74 -6.86 18.16
N THR A 106 5.88 -6.94 18.85
CA THR A 106 5.97 -6.75 20.32
C THR A 106 5.58 -5.33 20.74
N GLY A 107 5.69 -4.36 19.83
CA GLY A 107 5.25 -2.97 20.03
C GLY A 107 3.76 -2.73 19.77
N SER A 108 3.01 -3.71 19.26
CA SER A 108 1.56 -3.60 19.13
C SER A 108 0.88 -3.86 20.47
N LYS A 109 0.20 -2.85 21.00
CA LYS A 109 -0.56 -2.91 22.27
C LYS A 109 -1.71 -3.93 22.27
N ASN A 110 -2.03 -4.54 21.13
CA ASN A 110 -3.15 -5.47 20.96
C ASN A 110 -2.73 -6.70 20.15
N PHE A 111 -1.45 -7.07 20.12
CA PHE A 111 -1.03 -8.32 19.50
C PHE A 111 -1.52 -9.48 20.37
N ASP A 112 -2.64 -10.08 19.96
CA ASP A 112 -3.14 -11.31 20.54
C ASP A 112 -2.16 -12.44 20.20
N LYS A 113 -1.29 -12.77 21.17
CA LYS A 113 -0.26 -13.82 21.05
C LYS A 113 -0.87 -15.23 21.01
N THR A 114 -2.20 -15.36 21.03
CA THR A 114 -2.89 -16.64 21.07
C THR A 114 -2.97 -17.21 19.66
N PHE A 115 -1.90 -17.88 19.24
CA PHE A 115 -1.95 -18.79 18.09
C PHE A 115 -2.82 -19.98 18.48
N VAL A 116 -4.12 -19.90 18.21
CA VAL A 116 -5.02 -21.07 18.29
C VAL A 116 -4.81 -21.88 17.02
N HIS A 117 -3.76 -22.70 17.01
CA HIS A 117 -3.74 -23.91 16.19
C HIS A 117 -4.35 -25.02 17.04
N GLU A 118 -5.29 -25.76 16.45
CA GLU A 118 -6.11 -26.80 17.09
C GLU A 118 -5.49 -27.39 18.37
N ASP A 119 -6.13 -27.05 19.49
CA ASP A 119 -6.05 -27.70 20.79
C ASP A 119 -4.74 -27.65 21.60
N ASN A 120 -3.75 -26.79 21.30
CA ASN A 120 -2.64 -26.56 22.22
C ASN A 120 -2.20 -25.08 22.30
N VAL A 121 -2.48 -24.45 23.44
CA VAL A 121 -2.07 -23.08 23.76
C VAL A 121 -0.59 -23.09 24.14
N PHE A 122 0.29 -22.63 23.25
CA PHE A 122 1.68 -22.36 23.59
C PHE A 122 1.83 -20.91 24.03
N SER A 123 2.20 -20.72 25.30
CA SER A 123 2.61 -19.44 25.89
C SER A 123 4.13 -19.42 25.99
N GLU A 124 4.78 -18.49 25.28
CA GLU A 124 6.09 -17.95 25.69
C GLU A 124 5.88 -16.79 26.67
#